data_AF-Q39UV6-F1
#
_entry.id   AF-Q39UV6-F1
#
_cell.length_a   1.000
_cell.length_b   1.000
_cell.length_c   1.000
_cell.angle_alpha   90.00
_cell.angle_beta   90.00
_cell.angle_gamma   90.00
#
_symmetry.space_group_name_H-M   'P 1'
#
loop_
_entity.id
_entity.type
_entity.pdbx_description
1 polymer ?
#
loop_
_entity_poly.entity_id
_entity_poly.type
_entity_poly.pdbx_seq_one_letter_code
_entity_poly.pdbx_strand_id
1 'polypeptide(L)'
;MVQKKQLGDLLVEAGIITVKTIERALERQKGSGKRLGQVLEEMGVITGEELIDALSKQLGIKTVKGFVDYAFPPELLSLVPQDMAVQRLVFPLKLKENMLALALNDPFDQDTVDFLAKKHRLKVVPILATRQELLAAIEKHYLHGKMKDVQRQKVLVVEDTLPVATVIQVALLKEGYDVLVTHDGVDGLKSAVTEKPDMILTDATMPRMDGFGLLRALRTNPATADIPVILITSKATGEDEQRALEAGFLDFIAKPVQPIRIVTRVKRAFELTKRYK
;
A
#
# COMPACT_ATOMS: atom_id res chain seq x y z
N MET A 1 -13.36 -26.03 35.56
CA MET A 1 -12.91 -25.56 34.24
C MET A 1 -12.46 -24.12 34.40
N VAL A 2 -11.20 -23.79 34.11
CA VAL A 2 -10.69 -22.41 34.23
C VAL A 2 -11.32 -21.59 33.09
N GLN A 3 -12.16 -20.61 33.43
CA GLN A 3 -12.77 -19.71 32.47
C GLN A 3 -11.66 -18.90 31.80
N LYS A 4 -11.50 -18.99 30.48
CA LYS A 4 -10.53 -18.17 29.73
C LYS A 4 -10.87 -16.71 29.97
N LYS A 5 -9.97 -15.97 30.62
CA LYS A 5 -10.13 -14.53 30.89
C LYS A 5 -10.24 -13.77 29.58
N GLN A 6 -11.05 -12.71 29.54
CA GLN A 6 -11.14 -11.86 28.35
C GLN A 6 -9.90 -10.97 28.23
N LEU A 7 -9.62 -10.48 27.01
CA LEU A 7 -8.46 -9.61 26.76
C LEU A 7 -8.53 -8.34 27.62
N GLY A 8 -9.71 -7.75 27.75
CA GLY A 8 -9.93 -6.56 28.57
C GLY A 8 -9.57 -6.81 30.04
N ASP A 9 -10.08 -7.90 30.62
CA ASP A 9 -9.81 -8.25 32.02
C ASP A 9 -8.31 -8.45 32.28
N LEU A 10 -7.60 -9.08 31.35
CA LEU A 10 -6.15 -9.28 31.46
C LEU A 10 -5.38 -7.96 31.44
N LEU A 11 -5.81 -6.98 30.63
CA LEU A 11 -5.19 -5.66 30.56
C LEU A 11 -5.49 -4.83 31.81
N VAL A 12 -6.67 -5.00 32.43
CA VAL A 12 -7.02 -4.35 33.70
C VAL A 12 -6.28 -4.97 34.87
N GLU A 13 -6.23 -6.30 34.96
CA GLU A 13 -5.47 -7.01 35.99
C GLU A 13 -3.98 -6.70 35.94
N ALA A 14 -3.43 -6.48 34.74
CA ALA A 14 -2.05 -6.04 34.55
C ALA A 14 -1.82 -4.56 34.91
N GLY A 15 -2.87 -3.81 35.25
CA GLY A 15 -2.79 -2.38 35.56
C GLY A 15 -2.52 -1.47 34.37
N ILE A 16 -2.65 -1.98 33.14
CA ILE A 16 -2.33 -1.26 31.89
C ILE A 16 -3.49 -0.31 31.54
N ILE A 17 -4.74 -0.76 31.72
CA ILE A 17 -5.94 0.04 31.47
C ILE A 17 -6.93 -0.04 32.63
N THR A 18 -7.91 0.86 32.63
CA THR A 18 -9.02 0.84 33.59
C THR A 18 -10.27 0.22 32.98
N VAL A 19 -11.21 -0.23 33.83
CA VAL A 19 -12.54 -0.70 33.38
C VAL A 19 -13.25 0.37 32.54
N LYS A 20 -13.15 1.65 32.96
CA LYS A 20 -13.70 2.79 32.21
C LYS A 20 -13.07 2.96 30.83
N THR A 21 -11.79 2.62 30.68
CA THR A 21 -11.10 2.61 29.39
C THR A 21 -11.66 1.51 28.48
N ILE A 22 -11.95 0.33 29.01
CA ILE A 22 -12.59 -0.77 28.26
C ILE A 22 -13.97 -0.36 27.77
N GLU A 23 -14.80 0.22 28.64
CA GLU A 23 -16.15 0.65 28.28
C GLU A 23 -16.12 1.63 27.08
N ARG A 24 -15.24 2.63 27.14
CA ARG A 24 -15.02 3.58 26.04
C ARG A 24 -14.51 2.90 24.77
N ALA A 25 -13.62 1.92 24.89
CA ALA A 25 -13.10 1.18 23.75
C ALA A 25 -14.18 0.29 23.11
N LEU A 26 -15.04 -0.36 23.90
CA LEU A 26 -16.17 -1.15 23.43
C LEU A 26 -17.21 -0.29 22.71
N GLU A 27 -17.48 0.93 23.19
CA GLU A 27 -18.34 1.90 22.50
C GLU A 27 -17.78 2.27 21.12
N ARG A 28 -16.48 2.56 21.03
CA ARG A 28 -15.80 2.84 19.75
C ARG A 28 -15.70 1.63 18.84
N GLN A 29 -15.66 0.43 19.40
CA GLN A 29 -15.59 -0.80 18.63
C GLN A 29 -16.90 -1.04 17.85
N LYS A 30 -18.05 -0.65 18.39
CA LYS A 30 -19.37 -0.85 17.75
C LYS A 30 -19.38 -0.21 16.36
N GLY A 31 -19.66 -1.01 15.34
CA GLY A 31 -19.73 -0.56 13.94
C GLY A 31 -18.37 -0.31 13.25
N SER A 32 -17.24 -0.47 13.95
CA SER A 32 -15.91 -0.25 13.36
C SER A 32 -15.37 -1.44 12.56
N GLY A 33 -15.86 -2.66 12.83
CA GLY A 33 -15.29 -3.91 12.31
C GLY A 33 -13.94 -4.31 12.92
N LYS A 34 -13.37 -3.50 13.83
CA LYS A 34 -12.06 -3.73 14.45
C LYS A 34 -12.14 -4.60 15.69
N ARG A 35 -11.04 -5.25 16.06
CA ARG A 35 -10.91 -5.99 17.32
C ARG A 35 -10.65 -5.02 18.48
N LEU A 36 -11.10 -5.38 19.69
CA LEU A 36 -10.96 -4.54 20.88
C LEU A 36 -9.50 -4.10 21.14
N GLY A 37 -8.55 -5.03 20.99
CA GLY A 37 -7.12 -4.72 21.14
C GLY A 37 -6.62 -3.65 20.15
N GLN A 38 -7.06 -3.70 18.89
CA GLN A 38 -6.70 -2.69 17.89
C GLN A 38 -7.28 -1.32 18.24
N VAL A 39 -8.51 -1.28 18.73
CA VAL A 39 -9.15 -0.02 19.18
C VAL A 39 -8.40 0.57 20.36
N LEU A 40 -7.97 -0.25 21.32
CA LEU A 40 -7.17 0.19 22.46
C LEU A 40 -5.79 0.73 22.04
N GLU A 41 -5.14 0.08 21.09
CA GLU A 41 -3.86 0.55 20.53
C GLU A 41 -4.04 1.89 19.78
N GLU A 42 -5.07 2.03 18.96
CA GLU A 42 -5.40 3.29 18.25
C GLU A 42 -5.79 4.44 19.18
N MET A 43 -6.39 4.12 20.33
CA MET A 43 -6.66 5.08 21.39
C MET A 43 -5.39 5.55 22.13
N GLY A 44 -4.24 4.90 21.89
CA GLY A 44 -2.98 5.17 22.58
C GLY A 44 -2.99 4.79 24.05
N VAL A 45 -3.92 3.92 24.47
CA VAL A 45 -4.05 3.48 25.87
C VAL A 45 -3.30 2.19 26.16
N ILE A 46 -2.89 1.47 25.12
CA ILE A 46 -1.96 0.35 25.20
C ILE A 46 -0.96 0.44 24.04
N THR A 47 0.21 -0.15 24.23
CA THR A 47 1.21 -0.39 23.19
C THR A 47 0.97 -1.74 22.50
N GLY A 48 1.54 -1.91 21.30
CA GLY A 48 1.53 -3.21 20.61
C GLY A 48 2.21 -4.32 21.43
N GLU A 49 3.23 -3.99 22.22
CA GLU A 49 3.92 -4.94 23.12
C GLU A 49 2.99 -5.45 24.23
N GLU A 50 2.29 -4.53 24.91
CA GLU A 50 1.32 -4.86 25.94
C GLU A 50 0.15 -5.68 25.38
N LEU A 51 -0.30 -5.38 24.16
CA LEU A 51 -1.32 -6.15 23.47
C LEU A 51 -0.87 -7.59 23.19
N ILE A 52 0.34 -7.76 22.64
CA ILE A 52 0.90 -9.08 22.33
C ILE A 52 1.12 -9.91 23.60
N ASP A 53 1.62 -9.31 24.68
CA ASP A 53 1.80 -10.00 25.96
C ASP A 53 0.46 -10.43 26.57
N ALA A 54 -0.59 -9.59 26.48
CA ALA A 54 -1.93 -9.94 26.93
C ALA A 54 -2.55 -11.08 26.09
N LEU A 55 -2.44 -11.02 24.77
CA LEU A 55 -2.91 -12.07 23.86
C LEU A 55 -2.17 -13.40 24.08
N SER A 56 -0.86 -13.33 24.34
CA SER A 56 -0.04 -14.51 24.66
C SER A 56 -0.56 -15.22 25.91
N LYS A 57 -0.80 -14.47 27.00
CA LYS A 57 -1.37 -15.02 28.23
C LYS A 57 -2.78 -15.59 28.02
N GLN A 58 -3.60 -14.91 27.21
CA GLN A 58 -4.99 -15.32 26.97
C GLN A 58 -5.09 -16.63 26.17
N LEU A 59 -4.25 -16.75 25.14
CA LEU A 59 -4.35 -17.83 24.15
C LEU A 59 -3.34 -18.95 24.39
N GLY A 60 -2.34 -18.74 25.25
CA GLY A 60 -1.23 -19.66 25.45
C GLY A 60 -0.29 -19.73 24.25
N ILE A 61 -0.27 -18.70 23.40
CA ILE A 61 0.57 -18.61 22.20
C ILE A 61 1.89 -17.94 22.58
N LYS A 62 3.01 -18.50 22.12
CA LYS A 62 4.34 -17.91 22.36
C LYS A 62 4.49 -16.59 21.60
N THR A 63 5.29 -15.69 22.15
CA THR A 63 5.71 -14.45 21.47
C THR A 63 7.12 -14.60 20.91
N VAL A 64 7.47 -13.78 19.92
CA VAL A 64 8.84 -13.63 19.43
C VAL A 64 9.17 -12.15 19.33
N LYS A 65 10.43 -11.82 19.61
CA LYS A 65 11.00 -10.48 19.45
C LYS A 65 12.43 -10.54 18.90
N GLY A 66 12.92 -9.46 18.31
CA GLY A 66 14.31 -9.29 17.89
C GLY A 66 14.75 -10.22 16.74
N PHE A 67 13.81 -10.73 15.94
CA PHE A 67 14.10 -11.66 14.84
C PHE A 67 14.39 -10.97 13.50
N VAL A 68 14.22 -9.64 13.43
CA VAL A 68 14.38 -8.84 12.20
C VAL A 68 15.77 -9.04 11.58
N ASP A 69 16.81 -9.12 12.40
CA ASP A 69 18.19 -9.22 11.91
C ASP A 69 18.69 -10.64 11.66
N TYR A 70 17.85 -11.64 11.89
CA TYR A 70 18.24 -13.03 11.67
C TYR A 70 18.35 -13.35 10.17
N ALA A 71 19.19 -14.32 9.83
CA ALA A 71 19.27 -14.85 8.49
C ALA A 71 18.19 -15.92 8.28
N PHE A 72 17.38 -15.77 7.24
CA PHE A 72 16.34 -16.73 6.87
C PHE A 72 16.67 -17.36 5.50
N PRO A 73 16.67 -18.70 5.37
CA PRO A 73 16.89 -19.36 4.09
C PRO A 73 15.83 -18.98 3.05
N PRO A 74 16.18 -18.79 1.77
CA PRO A 74 15.21 -18.47 0.72
C PRO A 74 14.08 -19.49 0.61
N GLU A 75 14.36 -20.77 0.84
CA GLU A 75 13.38 -21.85 0.81
C GLU A 75 12.31 -21.65 1.90
N LEU A 76 12.71 -21.19 3.09
CA LEU A 76 11.79 -20.86 4.17
C LEU A 76 10.92 -19.65 3.82
N LEU A 77 11.52 -18.59 3.30
CA LEU A 77 10.80 -17.37 2.91
C LEU A 77 9.78 -17.67 1.80
N SER A 78 10.13 -18.52 0.83
CA SER A 78 9.25 -18.90 -0.28
C SER A 78 7.97 -19.64 0.13
N LEU A 79 7.89 -20.18 1.35
CA LEU A 79 6.66 -20.81 1.85
C LEU A 79 5.53 -19.81 2.07
N VAL A 80 5.87 -18.55 2.34
CA VAL A 80 4.91 -17.46 2.50
C VAL A 80 5.12 -16.47 1.36
N PRO A 81 4.19 -16.40 0.39
CA PRO A 81 4.27 -15.43 -0.69
C PRO A 81 4.39 -13.98 -0.17
N GLN A 82 5.16 -13.14 -0.85
CA GLN A 82 5.42 -11.76 -0.43
C GLN A 82 4.14 -10.93 -0.25
N ASP A 83 3.21 -11.04 -1.20
CA ASP A 83 1.92 -10.36 -1.17
C ASP A 83 1.11 -10.78 0.07
N MET A 84 1.12 -12.07 0.40
CA MET A 84 0.52 -12.59 1.62
C MET A 84 1.22 -12.07 2.87
N ALA A 85 2.55 -12.09 2.92
CA ALA A 85 3.32 -11.57 4.05
C ALA A 85 2.95 -10.11 4.35
N VAL A 86 2.85 -9.27 3.32
CA VAL A 86 2.48 -7.85 3.44
C VAL A 86 1.01 -7.67 3.82
N GLN A 87 0.08 -8.32 3.11
CA GLN A 87 -1.36 -8.09 3.31
C GLN A 87 -1.88 -8.68 4.63
N ARG A 88 -1.33 -9.82 5.05
CA ARG A 88 -1.75 -10.56 6.24
C ARG A 88 -0.85 -10.32 7.44
N LEU A 89 0.25 -9.58 7.28
CA LEU A 89 1.25 -9.33 8.32
C LEU A 89 1.71 -10.63 8.99
N VAL A 90 2.23 -11.54 8.16
CA VAL A 90 2.76 -12.84 8.59
C VAL A 90 4.19 -13.04 8.11
N PHE A 91 5.00 -13.77 8.88
CA PHE A 91 6.40 -14.00 8.57
C PHE A 91 6.86 -15.40 8.99
N PRO A 92 7.48 -16.21 8.11
CA PRO A 92 7.95 -17.54 8.48
C PRO A 92 9.25 -17.45 9.30
N LEU A 93 9.24 -17.98 10.52
CA LEU A 93 10.38 -17.91 11.45
C LEU A 93 11.31 -19.12 11.33
N LYS A 94 10.72 -20.31 11.20
CA LYS A 94 11.49 -21.56 11.18
C LYS A 94 10.66 -22.70 10.60
N LEU A 95 11.27 -23.51 9.76
CA LEU A 95 10.77 -24.82 9.36
C LEU A 95 11.58 -25.91 10.06
N LYS A 96 10.91 -26.83 10.75
CA LYS A 96 11.54 -28.05 11.28
C LYS A 96 10.64 -29.24 10.98
N GLU A 97 11.17 -30.21 10.24
CA GLU A 97 10.40 -31.36 9.74
C GLU A 97 9.16 -30.86 8.98
N ASN A 98 7.97 -31.12 9.50
CA ASN A 98 6.71 -30.68 8.93
C ASN A 98 6.06 -29.52 9.70
N MET A 99 6.80 -28.86 10.60
CA MET A 99 6.28 -27.78 11.44
C MET A 99 6.84 -26.43 11.02
N LEU A 100 5.96 -25.51 10.63
CA LEU A 100 6.29 -24.13 10.29
C LEU A 100 5.93 -23.22 11.46
N ALA A 101 6.92 -22.64 12.12
CA ALA A 101 6.71 -21.54 13.04
C ALA A 101 6.41 -20.27 12.22
N LEU A 102 5.20 -19.73 12.38
CA LEU A 102 4.73 -18.55 11.66
C LEU A 102 4.52 -17.41 12.66
N ALA A 103 5.22 -16.29 12.47
CA ALA A 103 4.93 -15.05 13.17
C ALA A 103 3.68 -14.40 12.58
N LEU A 104 2.80 -13.87 13.41
CA LEU A 104 1.55 -13.22 13.02
C LEU A 104 1.16 -12.11 14.00
N ASN A 105 0.48 -11.10 13.47
CA ASN A 105 -0.09 -10.02 14.28
C ASN A 105 -1.51 -10.36 14.79
N ASP A 106 -2.31 -11.08 13.99
CA ASP A 106 -3.67 -11.50 14.37
C ASP A 106 -3.75 -13.02 14.59
N PRO A 107 -3.86 -13.51 15.85
CA PRO A 107 -3.98 -14.94 16.16
C PRO A 107 -5.28 -15.59 15.69
N PHE A 108 -6.23 -14.81 15.20
CA PHE A 108 -7.52 -15.30 14.71
C PHE A 108 -7.58 -15.42 13.18
N ASP A 109 -6.50 -15.13 12.46
CA ASP A 109 -6.42 -15.33 11.00
C ASP A 109 -6.23 -16.82 10.64
N GLN A 110 -7.29 -17.61 10.86
CA GLN A 110 -7.30 -19.04 10.58
C GLN A 110 -7.19 -19.33 9.08
N ASP A 111 -7.69 -18.43 8.23
CA ASP A 111 -7.64 -18.59 6.78
C ASP A 111 -6.19 -18.66 6.28
N THR A 112 -5.33 -17.75 6.75
CA THR A 112 -3.90 -17.73 6.40
C THR A 112 -3.20 -18.99 6.92
N VAL A 113 -3.48 -19.38 8.18
CA VAL A 113 -2.91 -20.58 8.81
C VAL A 113 -3.28 -21.85 8.05
N ASP A 114 -4.57 -22.04 7.75
CA ASP A 114 -5.09 -23.22 7.06
C ASP A 114 -4.61 -23.29 5.61
N PHE A 115 -4.54 -22.14 4.92
CA PHE A 115 -4.04 -22.07 3.56
C PHE A 115 -2.60 -22.57 3.49
N LEU A 116 -1.71 -22.03 4.33
CA LEU A 116 -0.30 -22.43 4.37
C LEU A 116 -0.14 -23.91 4.77
N ALA A 117 -0.89 -24.34 5.78
CA ALA A 117 -0.89 -25.74 6.22
C ALA A 117 -1.28 -26.71 5.09
N LYS A 118 -2.39 -26.43 4.38
CA LYS A 118 -2.88 -27.29 3.29
C LYS A 118 -1.95 -27.25 2.07
N LYS A 119 -1.57 -26.04 1.62
CA LYS A 119 -0.77 -25.83 0.42
C LYS A 119 0.58 -26.54 0.50
N HIS A 120 1.24 -26.46 1.65
CA HIS A 120 2.57 -27.02 1.85
C HIS A 120 2.56 -28.36 2.61
N ARG A 121 1.36 -28.87 2.97
CA ARG A 121 1.16 -30.07 3.81
C ARG A 121 1.87 -29.99 5.17
N LEU A 122 2.04 -28.79 5.71
CA LEU A 122 2.73 -28.49 6.97
C LEU A 122 1.74 -28.36 8.14
N LYS A 123 2.24 -28.53 9.35
CA LYS A 123 1.61 -28.06 10.58
C LYS A 123 2.11 -26.65 10.89
N VAL A 124 1.23 -25.66 10.79
CA VAL A 124 1.57 -24.27 11.13
C VAL A 124 1.44 -24.08 12.64
N VAL A 125 2.50 -23.56 13.26
CA VAL A 125 2.57 -23.22 14.68
C VAL A 125 2.58 -21.71 14.79
N PRO A 126 1.47 -21.09 15.25
CA PRO A 126 1.39 -19.64 15.36
C PRO A 126 2.29 -19.12 16.48
N ILE A 127 2.95 -18.00 16.23
CA ILE A 127 3.77 -17.24 17.18
C ILE A 127 3.37 -15.77 17.04
N LEU A 128 3.11 -15.10 18.16
CA LEU A 128 2.71 -13.69 18.17
C LEU A 128 3.92 -12.77 18.02
N ALA A 129 3.78 -11.74 17.19
CA ALA A 129 4.75 -10.66 17.05
C ALA A 129 4.04 -9.32 16.89
N THR A 130 4.70 -8.23 17.27
CA THR A 130 4.13 -6.90 17.09
C THR A 130 4.06 -6.53 15.61
N ARG A 131 3.13 -5.63 15.29
CA ARG A 131 3.01 -5.08 13.93
C ARG A 131 4.32 -4.46 13.46
N GLN A 132 5.01 -3.74 14.35
CA GLN A 132 6.26 -3.08 14.05
C GLN A 132 7.36 -4.08 13.66
N GLU A 133 7.53 -5.15 14.43
CA GLU A 133 8.55 -6.17 14.14
C GLU A 133 8.26 -6.92 12.83
N LEU A 134 7.00 -7.30 12.61
CA LEU A 134 6.60 -7.97 11.37
C LEU A 134 6.86 -7.08 10.15
N LEU A 135 6.49 -5.81 10.21
CA LEU A 135 6.76 -4.86 9.12
C LEU A 135 8.25 -4.73 8.84
N ALA A 136 9.07 -4.57 9.89
CA ALA A 136 10.53 -4.45 9.74
C ALA A 136 11.15 -5.72 9.16
N ALA A 137 10.71 -6.91 9.59
CA ALA A 137 11.19 -8.19 9.06
C ALA A 137 10.76 -8.39 7.60
N ILE A 138 9.50 -8.08 7.26
CA ILE A 138 9.00 -8.17 5.88
C ILE A 138 9.77 -7.23 4.97
N GLU A 139 9.97 -5.99 5.38
CA GLU A 139 10.74 -4.99 4.65
C GLU A 139 12.18 -5.45 4.37
N LYS A 140 12.83 -6.05 5.36
CA LYS A 140 14.20 -6.52 5.22
C LYS A 140 14.31 -7.76 4.34
N HIS A 141 13.48 -8.78 4.56
CA HIS A 141 13.70 -10.13 4.00
C HIS A 141 12.86 -10.46 2.77
N TYR A 142 11.67 -9.88 2.63
CA TYR A 142 10.89 -10.02 1.41
C TYR A 142 11.19 -8.88 0.47
N LEU A 143 11.22 -7.67 1.01
CA LEU A 143 11.36 -6.48 0.19
C LEU A 143 12.84 -6.19 -0.10
N HIS A 144 13.83 -6.73 0.63
CA HIS A 144 15.27 -6.53 0.33
C HIS A 144 15.66 -5.05 0.16
N GLY A 145 15.03 -4.13 0.92
CA GLY A 145 15.20 -2.69 0.72
C GLY A 145 14.42 -2.09 -0.47
N LYS A 146 13.61 -2.90 -1.17
CA LYS A 146 12.60 -2.48 -2.17
C LYS A 146 11.32 -1.90 -1.55
N MET A 147 11.36 -1.43 -0.30
CA MET A 147 10.47 -0.35 0.16
C MET A 147 10.90 1.02 -0.39
N LYS A 148 12.05 1.11 -1.09
CA LYS A 148 12.27 2.19 -2.05
C LYS A 148 11.48 2.01 -3.36
N ASP A 149 10.99 0.79 -3.66
CA ASP A 149 10.22 0.46 -4.87
C ASP A 149 8.74 0.13 -4.60
N VAL A 150 8.30 0.22 -3.34
CA VAL A 150 6.92 0.66 -3.05
C VAL A 150 6.94 2.18 -2.82
N GLN A 151 7.70 2.92 -3.63
CA GLN A 151 7.21 4.25 -3.95
C GLN A 151 5.85 4.02 -4.61
N ARG A 152 4.81 4.53 -3.97
CA ARG A 152 3.53 4.69 -4.66
C ARG A 152 3.87 5.41 -5.95
N GLN A 153 3.53 4.79 -7.09
CA GLN A 153 3.95 5.33 -8.38
C GLN A 153 3.45 6.77 -8.45
N LYS A 154 4.38 7.71 -8.66
CA LYS A 154 4.10 9.13 -8.57
C LYS A 154 3.51 9.59 -9.89
N VAL A 155 2.27 10.05 -9.87
CA VAL A 155 1.59 10.61 -11.03
C VAL A 155 1.52 12.13 -10.87
N LEU A 156 2.08 12.86 -11.83
CA LEU A 156 1.90 14.30 -11.93
C LEU A 156 0.69 14.59 -12.81
N VAL A 157 -0.29 15.32 -12.28
CA VAL A 157 -1.47 15.79 -13.00
C VAL A 157 -1.30 17.28 -13.30
N VAL A 158 -1.35 17.64 -14.57
CA VAL A 158 -1.27 19.03 -15.05
C VAL A 158 -2.63 19.40 -15.64
N GLU A 159 -3.45 20.09 -14.86
CA GLU A 159 -4.83 20.41 -15.20
C GLU A 159 -5.24 21.72 -14.52
N ASP A 160 -5.63 22.71 -15.34
CA ASP A 160 -5.98 24.06 -14.90
C ASP A 160 -7.40 24.12 -14.28
N THR A 161 -8.28 23.20 -14.67
CA THR A 161 -9.65 23.14 -14.19
C THR A 161 -9.75 22.36 -12.88
N LEU A 162 -9.86 23.08 -11.75
CA LEU A 162 -9.89 22.49 -10.40
C LEU A 162 -10.87 21.30 -10.21
N PRO A 163 -12.14 21.34 -10.69
CA PRO A 163 -13.03 20.19 -10.59
C PRO A 163 -12.48 18.93 -11.28
N VAL A 164 -11.90 19.08 -12.47
CA VAL A 164 -11.34 17.96 -13.25
C VAL A 164 -10.10 17.41 -12.54
N ALA A 165 -9.19 18.30 -12.12
CA ALA A 165 -7.99 17.93 -11.37
C ALA A 165 -8.33 17.15 -10.09
N THR A 166 -9.34 17.62 -9.33
CA THR A 166 -9.81 16.97 -8.10
C THR A 166 -10.35 15.56 -8.37
N VAL A 167 -11.18 15.39 -9.42
CA VAL A 167 -11.73 14.07 -9.78
C VAL A 167 -10.61 13.08 -10.12
N ILE A 168 -9.61 13.51 -10.89
CA ILE A 168 -8.44 12.69 -11.26
C ILE A 168 -7.63 12.35 -10.01
N GLN A 169 -7.30 13.34 -9.19
CA GLN A 169 -6.50 13.17 -7.98
C GLN A 169 -7.15 12.19 -7.01
N VAL A 170 -8.43 12.36 -6.70
CA VAL A 170 -9.16 11.47 -5.78
C VAL A 170 -9.24 10.04 -6.33
N ALA A 171 -9.45 9.88 -7.65
CA ALA A 171 -9.50 8.56 -8.27
C ALA A 171 -8.16 7.82 -8.14
N LEU A 172 -7.04 8.51 -8.37
CA LEU A 172 -5.71 7.91 -8.30
C LEU A 172 -5.22 7.67 -6.87
N LEU A 173 -5.49 8.60 -5.94
CA LEU A 173 -5.14 8.42 -4.52
C LEU A 173 -5.83 7.18 -3.92
N LYS A 174 -7.10 6.92 -4.28
CA LYS A 174 -7.85 5.73 -3.83
C LYS A 174 -7.22 4.41 -4.29
N GLU A 175 -6.53 4.44 -5.42
CA GLU A 175 -5.82 3.28 -5.98
C GLU A 175 -4.39 3.14 -5.44
N GLY A 176 -3.98 4.02 -4.52
CA GLY A 176 -2.68 3.97 -3.87
C GLY A 176 -1.54 4.63 -4.63
N TYR A 177 -1.82 5.48 -5.63
CA TYR A 177 -0.80 6.32 -6.27
C TYR A 177 -0.45 7.54 -5.40
N ASP A 178 0.78 8.06 -5.54
CA ASP A 178 1.12 9.39 -5.03
C ASP A 178 0.84 10.40 -6.13
N VAL A 179 0.05 11.44 -5.83
CA VAL A 179 -0.45 12.35 -6.86
C VAL A 179 -0.02 13.78 -6.55
N LEU A 180 0.73 14.38 -7.46
CA LEU A 180 1.02 15.82 -7.47
C LEU A 180 0.14 16.50 -8.51
N VAL A 181 -0.38 17.68 -8.18
CA VAL A 181 -1.21 18.48 -9.09
C VAL A 181 -0.53 19.82 -9.36
N THR A 182 -0.50 20.21 -10.62
CA THR A 182 -0.11 21.54 -11.11
C THR A 182 -1.17 22.05 -12.07
N HIS A 183 -1.24 23.36 -12.26
CA HIS A 183 -2.38 23.99 -12.96
C HIS A 183 -2.03 24.58 -14.33
N ASP A 184 -0.83 24.31 -14.85
CA ASP A 184 -0.40 24.65 -16.20
C ASP A 184 0.93 23.98 -16.57
N GLY A 185 1.28 24.01 -17.86
CA GLY A 185 2.46 23.32 -18.37
C GLY A 185 3.80 23.85 -17.84
N VAL A 186 3.92 25.13 -17.45
CA VAL A 186 5.20 25.67 -16.95
C VAL A 186 5.52 25.09 -15.57
N ASP A 187 4.56 25.14 -14.66
CA ASP A 187 4.70 24.56 -13.32
C ASP A 187 4.74 23.02 -13.36
N GLY A 188 4.02 22.42 -14.33
CA GLY A 188 4.10 20.99 -14.64
C GLY A 188 5.51 20.57 -15.07
N LEU A 189 6.15 21.30 -15.98
CA LEU A 189 7.53 21.01 -16.42
C LEU A 189 8.53 21.14 -15.26
N LYS A 190 8.42 22.20 -14.47
CA LYS A 190 9.27 22.42 -13.29
C LYS A 190 9.14 21.25 -12.31
N SER A 191 7.89 20.85 -12.02
CA SER A 191 7.59 19.73 -11.12
C SER A 191 8.09 18.40 -11.67
N ALA A 192 7.98 18.16 -12.98
CA ALA A 192 8.49 16.94 -13.60
C ALA A 192 10.01 16.78 -13.39
N VAL A 193 10.76 17.88 -13.47
CA VAL A 193 12.22 17.88 -13.25
C VAL A 193 12.58 17.64 -11.78
N THR A 194 11.87 18.30 -10.85
CA THR A 194 12.19 18.22 -9.41
C THR A 194 11.69 16.93 -8.78
N GLU A 195 10.46 16.52 -9.10
CA GLU A 195 9.75 15.43 -8.43
C GLU A 195 9.91 14.08 -9.11
N LYS A 196 10.37 14.08 -10.37
CA LYS A 196 10.62 12.87 -11.19
C LYS A 196 9.45 11.88 -11.15
N PRO A 197 8.25 12.29 -11.59
CA PRO A 197 7.09 11.42 -11.58
C PRO A 197 7.29 10.23 -12.52
N ASP A 198 6.66 9.10 -12.19
CA ASP A 198 6.65 7.90 -13.03
C ASP A 198 5.70 8.03 -14.23
N MET A 199 4.75 8.97 -14.17
CA MET A 199 3.81 9.28 -15.25
C MET A 199 3.27 10.69 -15.14
N ILE A 200 2.93 11.28 -16.29
CA ILE A 200 2.28 12.58 -16.38
C ILE A 200 0.91 12.44 -17.05
N LEU A 201 -0.13 12.98 -16.42
CA LEU A 201 -1.41 13.28 -17.05
C LEU A 201 -1.46 14.78 -17.32
N THR A 202 -1.69 15.20 -18.56
CA THR A 202 -1.75 16.64 -18.89
C THR A 202 -3.01 16.96 -19.66
N ASP A 203 -3.67 18.07 -19.33
CA ASP A 203 -4.70 18.63 -20.20
C ASP A 203 -4.09 19.12 -21.51
N ALA A 204 -4.87 19.05 -22.58
CA ALA A 204 -4.47 19.47 -23.91
C ALA A 204 -4.42 20.99 -24.03
N THR A 205 -5.31 21.71 -23.34
CA THR A 205 -5.41 23.16 -23.41
C THR A 205 -5.24 23.74 -22.02
N MET A 206 -4.21 24.56 -21.81
CA MET A 206 -3.90 25.19 -20.53
C MET A 206 -3.30 26.57 -20.76
N PRO A 207 -3.35 27.49 -19.78
CA PRO A 207 -2.67 28.77 -19.87
C PRO A 207 -1.14 28.60 -19.91
N ARG A 208 -0.42 29.59 -20.46
CA ARG A 208 1.05 29.67 -20.59
C ARG A 208 1.70 28.61 -21.48
N MET A 209 1.48 27.33 -21.18
CA MET A 209 2.01 26.18 -21.91
C MET A 209 0.95 25.09 -21.96
N ASP A 210 0.60 24.68 -23.18
CA ASP A 210 -0.37 23.61 -23.45
C ASP A 210 0.25 22.21 -23.30
N GLY A 211 -0.57 21.17 -23.32
CA GLY A 211 -0.08 19.79 -23.13
C GLY A 211 0.93 19.35 -24.19
N PHE A 212 0.77 19.80 -25.44
CA PHE A 212 1.72 19.53 -26.51
C PHE A 212 3.06 20.25 -26.30
N GLY A 213 3.03 21.51 -25.85
CA GLY A 213 4.21 22.27 -25.46
C GLY A 213 4.96 21.64 -24.31
N LEU A 214 4.23 21.19 -23.27
CA LEU A 214 4.79 20.45 -22.15
C LEU A 214 5.49 19.17 -22.62
N LEU A 215 4.83 18.36 -23.45
CA LEU A 215 5.42 17.14 -24.00
C LEU A 215 6.73 17.44 -24.74
N ARG A 216 6.75 18.42 -25.65
CA ARG A 216 7.97 18.80 -26.37
C ARG A 216 9.09 19.19 -25.41
N ALA A 217 8.79 19.99 -24.38
CA ALA A 217 9.78 20.42 -23.39
C ALA A 217 10.30 19.28 -22.51
N LEU A 218 9.45 18.30 -22.16
CA LEU A 218 9.89 17.11 -21.43
C LEU A 218 10.88 16.27 -22.25
N ARG A 219 10.64 16.16 -23.57
CA ARG A 219 11.50 15.39 -24.49
C ARG A 219 12.86 16.02 -24.76
N THR A 220 13.03 17.34 -24.57
CA THR A 220 14.34 17.98 -24.75
C THR A 220 15.30 17.79 -23.57
N ASN A 221 14.81 17.29 -22.43
CA ASN A 221 15.63 17.06 -21.24
C ASN A 221 15.77 15.55 -20.96
N PRO A 222 17.00 14.99 -20.98
CA PRO A 222 17.23 13.56 -20.72
C PRO A 222 16.66 13.04 -19.39
N ALA A 223 16.55 13.89 -18.37
CA ALA A 223 15.99 13.49 -17.08
C ALA A 223 14.47 13.27 -17.10
N THR A 224 13.76 13.81 -18.10
CA THR A 224 12.31 13.74 -18.23
C THR A 224 11.85 13.13 -19.56
N ALA A 225 12.78 12.90 -20.50
CA ALA A 225 12.49 12.49 -21.86
C ALA A 225 11.77 11.13 -21.93
N ASP A 226 12.01 10.24 -20.98
CA ASP A 226 11.40 8.90 -20.96
C ASP A 226 10.12 8.82 -20.12
N ILE A 227 9.69 9.91 -19.48
CA ILE A 227 8.48 9.89 -18.66
C ILE A 227 7.27 9.70 -19.58
N PRO A 228 6.43 8.66 -19.37
CA PRO A 228 5.22 8.45 -20.15
C PRO A 228 4.20 9.56 -19.87
N VAL A 229 3.59 10.09 -20.92
CA VAL A 229 2.61 11.19 -20.83
C VAL A 229 1.30 10.75 -21.47
N ILE A 230 0.20 10.90 -20.74
CA ILE A 230 -1.16 10.68 -21.26
C ILE A 230 -1.85 12.03 -21.40
N LEU A 231 -2.45 12.27 -22.56
CA LEU A 231 -3.18 13.49 -22.86
C LEU A 231 -4.62 13.40 -22.35
N ILE A 232 -5.11 14.42 -21.67
CA ILE A 232 -6.53 14.61 -21.34
C ILE A 232 -7.06 15.69 -22.27
N THR A 233 -8.19 15.48 -22.94
CA THR A 233 -8.64 16.41 -23.98
C THR A 233 -10.16 16.44 -24.12
N SER A 234 -10.72 17.63 -24.37
CA SER A 234 -12.11 17.81 -24.80
C SER A 234 -12.33 17.48 -26.28
N LYS A 235 -11.25 17.40 -27.06
CA LYS A 235 -11.26 17.06 -28.48
C LYS A 235 -10.77 15.62 -28.66
N ALA A 236 -11.69 14.72 -29.01
CA ALA A 236 -11.44 13.28 -29.11
C ALA A 236 -11.97 12.72 -30.43
N THR A 237 -11.83 13.48 -31.53
CA THR A 237 -12.06 12.93 -32.87
C THR A 237 -10.93 11.96 -33.23
N GLY A 238 -11.14 11.11 -34.24
CA GLY A 238 -10.07 10.20 -34.71
C GLY A 238 -8.82 10.93 -35.18
N GLU A 239 -8.97 12.13 -35.75
CA GLU A 239 -7.85 12.97 -36.17
C GLU A 239 -7.07 13.53 -34.97
N ASP A 240 -7.76 13.93 -33.89
CA ASP A 240 -7.12 14.40 -32.66
C ASP A 240 -6.36 13.27 -31.96
N GLU A 241 -6.92 12.05 -31.96
CA GLU A 241 -6.28 10.85 -31.43
C GLU A 241 -4.99 10.53 -32.20
N GLN A 242 -5.07 10.50 -33.53
CA GLN A 242 -3.89 10.27 -34.38
C GLN A 242 -2.80 11.30 -34.09
N ARG A 243 -3.16 12.58 -34.06
CA ARG A 243 -2.22 13.67 -33.78
C ARG A 243 -1.57 13.55 -32.40
N ALA A 244 -2.29 13.11 -31.38
CA ALA A 244 -1.73 12.91 -30.04
C ALA A 244 -0.69 11.77 -30.04
N LEU A 245 -1.00 10.64 -30.66
CA LEU A 245 -0.09 9.51 -30.73
C LEU A 245 1.17 9.84 -31.55
N GLU A 246 1.02 10.50 -32.71
CA GLU A 246 2.15 10.94 -33.54
C GLU A 246 3.05 11.95 -32.83
N ALA A 247 2.49 12.79 -31.95
CA ALA A 247 3.26 13.70 -31.13
C ALA A 247 4.09 13.01 -30.03
N GLY A 248 3.82 11.73 -29.73
CA GLY A 248 4.55 10.94 -28.74
C GLY A 248 3.88 10.85 -27.37
N PHE A 249 2.57 11.12 -27.28
CA PHE A 249 1.77 10.73 -26.11
C PHE A 249 1.60 9.21 -26.08
N LEU A 250 1.62 8.62 -24.88
CA LEU A 250 1.45 7.18 -24.69
C LEU A 250 0.00 6.74 -24.88
N ASP A 251 -0.94 7.56 -24.42
CA ASP A 251 -2.39 7.33 -24.53
C ASP A 251 -3.11 8.68 -24.40
N PHE A 252 -4.44 8.67 -24.55
CA PHE A 252 -5.28 9.84 -24.36
C PHE A 252 -6.62 9.49 -23.70
N ILE A 253 -7.23 10.49 -23.05
CA ILE A 253 -8.48 10.36 -22.31
C ILE A 253 -9.40 11.53 -22.67
N ALA A 254 -10.55 11.20 -23.26
CA ALA A 254 -11.58 12.19 -23.61
C ALA A 254 -12.28 12.71 -22.34
N LYS A 255 -12.48 14.04 -22.26
CA LYS A 255 -13.39 14.68 -21.31
C LYS A 255 -14.86 14.45 -21.77
N PRO A 256 -15.84 14.29 -20.87
CA PRO A 256 -15.73 14.40 -19.41
C PRO A 256 -14.99 13.21 -18.78
N VAL A 257 -14.12 13.50 -17.82
CA VAL A 257 -13.32 12.47 -17.14
C VAL A 257 -14.20 11.57 -16.28
N GLN A 258 -14.05 10.26 -16.46
CA GLN A 258 -14.68 9.26 -15.59
C GLN A 258 -13.58 8.62 -14.73
N PRO A 259 -13.72 8.58 -13.39
CA PRO A 259 -12.70 8.03 -12.49
C PRO A 259 -12.19 6.65 -12.91
N ILE A 260 -13.10 5.76 -13.28
CA ILE A 260 -12.75 4.39 -13.70
C ILE A 260 -11.88 4.37 -14.97
N ARG A 261 -12.13 5.28 -15.91
CA ARG A 261 -11.36 5.38 -17.16
C ARG A 261 -9.95 5.92 -16.89
N ILE A 262 -9.81 6.91 -16.01
CA ILE A 262 -8.49 7.40 -15.55
C ILE A 262 -7.67 6.25 -14.97
N VAL A 263 -8.24 5.55 -13.97
CA VAL A 263 -7.56 4.46 -13.28
C VAL A 263 -7.15 3.35 -14.24
N THR A 264 -8.05 2.94 -15.13
CA THR A 264 -7.79 1.84 -16.07
C THR A 264 -6.67 2.19 -17.04
N ARG A 265 -6.65 3.43 -17.56
CA ARG A 265 -5.64 3.91 -18.51
C ARG A 265 -4.28 4.06 -17.86
N VAL A 266 -4.22 4.61 -16.64
CA VAL A 266 -2.98 4.73 -15.86
C VAL A 266 -2.41 3.34 -15.52
N LYS A 267 -3.23 2.40 -15.04
CA LYS A 267 -2.80 1.01 -14.77
C LYS A 267 -2.21 0.35 -16.01
N ARG A 268 -2.93 0.41 -17.14
CA ARG A 268 -2.47 -0.14 -18.42
C ARG A 268 -1.15 0.48 -18.87
N ALA A 269 -1.01 1.80 -18.76
CA ALA A 269 0.20 2.51 -19.13
C ALA A 269 1.41 2.12 -18.26
N PHE A 270 1.21 1.90 -16.96
CA PHE A 270 2.26 1.36 -16.09
C PHE A 270 2.61 -0.10 -16.42
N GLU A 271 1.63 -0.93 -16.79
CA GLU A 271 1.91 -2.30 -17.24
C GLU A 271 2.73 -2.34 -18.54
N LEU A 272 2.39 -1.46 -19.50
CA LEU A 272 3.13 -1.37 -20.76
C LEU A 272 4.57 -0.93 -20.53
N THR A 273 4.79 0.13 -19.75
CA THR A 273 6.14 0.65 -19.48
C THR A 273 7.02 -0.30 -18.68
N LYS A 274 6.43 -1.20 -17.87
CA LYS A 274 7.17 -2.29 -17.19
C LYS A 274 7.62 -3.41 -18.13
N ARG A 275 6.94 -3.64 -19.25
CA ARG A 275 7.27 -4.72 -20.21
C ARG A 275 8.42 -4.38 -21.15
N TYR A 276 8.74 -3.09 -21.29
CA TYR A 276 9.77 -2.59 -22.21
C TYR A 276 11.02 -2.02 -21.48
N LYS A 277 11.12 -2.24 -20.17
CA LYS A 277 12.32 -2.02 -19.35
C LYS A 277 12.92 -3.36 -18.97
#